data_AF-A0A3C0QU87-F1
#
_entry.id   AF-A0A3C0QU87-F1
#
_cell.length_a   1.000
_cell.length_b   1.000
_cell.length_c   1.000
_cell.angle_alpha   90.00
_cell.angle_beta   90.00
_cell.angle_gamma   90.00
#
_symmetry.space_group_name_H-M   'P 1'
#
loop_
_entity.id
_entity.type
_entity.pdbx_description
1 polymer ?
#
loop_
_entity_poly.entity_id
_entity_poly.type
_entity_poly.pdbx_seq_one_letter_code
_entity_poly.pdbx_strand_id
1 'polypeptide(L)'
;NMSPFMFADRITTPLLLIHGAEDNNAGTFPMQSERFYDALRGHGATTRLVMLPHESHGYRARESILHMHWERLQWFNRFVKNRTQP
;
A
#
# COMPACT_ATOMS: atom_id res chain seq x y z
N ASN A 1 16.37 11.51 -9.90
CA ASN A 1 16.48 10.21 -9.20
C ASN A 1 15.75 10.29 -7.85
N MET A 2 14.41 10.46 -7.86
CA MET A 2 13.62 10.69 -6.64
C MET A 2 12.45 9.71 -6.46
N SER A 3 12.16 8.87 -7.46
CA SER A 3 11.00 7.96 -7.39
C SER A 3 11.34 6.70 -6.58
N PRO A 4 10.54 6.33 -5.56
CA PRO A 4 10.69 5.07 -4.83
C PRO A 4 10.64 3.83 -5.73
N PHE A 5 9.93 3.92 -6.85
CA PHE A 5 9.83 2.85 -7.84
C PHE A 5 11.21 2.40 -8.36
N MET A 6 12.14 3.34 -8.55
CA MET A 6 13.50 3.05 -9.04
C MET A 6 14.37 2.31 -8.02
N PHE A 7 13.89 2.15 -6.79
CA PHE A 7 14.58 1.50 -5.67
C PHE A 7 13.74 0.37 -5.07
N ALA A 8 12.79 -0.17 -5.82
CA ALA A 8 11.91 -1.25 -5.37
C ALA A 8 12.71 -2.49 -4.91
N ASP A 9 13.86 -2.75 -5.54
CA ASP A 9 14.82 -3.80 -5.20
C ASP A 9 15.43 -3.66 -3.79
N ARG A 10 15.39 -2.45 -3.21
CA ARG A 10 15.98 -2.16 -1.89
C ARG A 10 14.98 -2.26 -0.75
N ILE A 11 13.69 -2.45 -1.05
CA ILE A 11 12.65 -2.52 -0.03
C ILE A 11 12.56 -3.94 0.51
N THR A 12 13.13 -4.13 1.70
CA THR A 12 13.19 -5.44 2.38
C THR A 12 12.19 -5.56 3.53
N THR A 13 11.59 -4.45 3.96
CA THR A 13 10.58 -4.43 5.03
C THR A 13 9.17 -4.71 4.48
N PRO A 14 8.29 -5.37 5.26
CA PRO A 14 6.91 -5.56 4.86
C PRO A 14 6.18 -4.24 4.57
N LEU A 15 5.62 -4.08 3.37
CA LEU A 15 4.93 -2.86 2.92
C LEU A 15 3.46 -3.10 2.54
N LEU A 16 2.55 -2.38 3.20
CA LEU A 16 1.13 -2.30 2.84
C LEU A 16 0.86 -1.04 2.02
N LEU A 17 0.26 -1.22 0.86
CA LEU A 17 -0.25 -0.15 -0.01
C LEU A 17 -1.78 -0.18 0.01
N ILE A 18 -2.42 0.97 0.23
CA ILE A 18 -3.87 1.13 0.14
C ILE A 18 -4.15 2.33 -0.76
N HIS A 19 -5.02 2.18 -1.74
CA HIS A 19 -5.33 3.21 -2.73
C HIS A 19 -6.82 3.20 -3.11
N GLY A 20 -7.42 4.37 -3.33
CA GLY A 20 -8.72 4.49 -4.00
C GLY A 20 -8.62 4.10 -5.48
N ALA A 21 -9.52 3.23 -5.94
CA ALA A 21 -9.51 2.75 -7.33
C ALA A 21 -9.89 3.84 -8.35
N GLU A 22 -10.53 4.92 -7.90
CA GLU A 22 -10.99 6.05 -8.72
C GLU A 22 -10.22 7.34 -8.37
N ASP A 23 -8.97 7.24 -7.87
CA ASP A 23 -8.11 8.41 -7.65
C ASP A 23 -7.79 9.06 -9.01
N ASN A 24 -8.27 10.29 -9.21
CA ASN A 24 -8.05 11.06 -10.42
C ASN A 24 -7.02 12.19 -10.22
N ASN A 25 -6.35 12.23 -9.07
CA ASN A 25 -5.25 13.17 -8.82
C ASN A 25 -4.04 12.81 -9.68
N ALA A 26 -3.57 13.78 -10.47
CA ALA A 26 -2.46 13.57 -11.42
C ALA A 26 -1.17 13.08 -10.75
N GLY A 27 -0.95 13.41 -9.48
CA GLY A 27 0.23 13.00 -8.72
C GLY A 27 0.16 11.59 -8.09
N THR A 28 -1.04 11.01 -8.00
CA THR A 28 -1.27 9.73 -7.30
C THR A 28 -2.19 8.80 -8.08
N PHE A 29 -2.20 8.84 -9.40
CA PHE A 29 -3.06 7.96 -10.18
C PHE A 29 -2.86 6.46 -9.80
N PRO A 30 -3.92 5.63 -9.73
CA PRO A 30 -3.88 4.25 -9.21
C PRO A 30 -2.77 3.37 -9.79
N MET A 31 -2.51 3.55 -11.09
CA MET A 31 -1.43 2.88 -11.82
C MET A 31 -0.06 3.01 -11.13
N GLN A 32 0.19 4.08 -10.38
CA GLN A 32 1.45 4.25 -9.62
C GLN A 32 1.59 3.17 -8.54
N SER A 33 0.53 2.88 -7.78
CA SER A 33 0.54 1.82 -6.77
C SER A 33 0.53 0.43 -7.38
N GLU A 34 -0.20 0.22 -8.48
CA GLU A 34 -0.21 -1.06 -9.21
C GLU A 34 1.19 -1.42 -9.73
N ARG A 35 1.83 -0.50 -10.47
CA ARG A 35 3.19 -0.73 -10.99
C ARG A 35 4.19 -0.94 -9.87
N PHE A 36 4.11 -0.15 -8.80
CA PHE A 36 5.04 -0.30 -7.69
C PHE A 36 4.84 -1.63 -6.95
N TYR A 37 3.60 -2.06 -6.75
CA TYR A 37 3.28 -3.38 -6.21
C TYR A 37 3.86 -4.51 -7.08
N ASP A 38 3.70 -4.43 -8.41
CA ASP A 38 4.24 -5.42 -9.33
C ASP A 38 5.77 -5.48 -9.27
N ALA A 39 6.44 -4.33 -9.20
CA ALA A 39 7.90 -4.26 -9.05
C ALA A 39 8.36 -4.86 -7.70
N LEU A 40 7.71 -4.50 -6.59
CA LEU A 40 7.99 -5.04 -5.26
C LEU A 40 7.83 -6.56 -5.23
N ARG A 41 6.71 -7.06 -5.78
CA ARG A 41 6.44 -8.50 -5.88
C ARG A 41 7.47 -9.21 -6.76
N GLY A 42 7.85 -8.59 -7.88
CA GLY A 42 8.88 -9.11 -8.78
C GLY A 42 10.25 -9.26 -8.11
N HIS A 43 10.56 -8.39 -7.15
CA HIS A 43 11.77 -8.48 -6.32
C HIS A 43 11.62 -9.32 -5.04
N GLY A 44 10.48 -10.00 -4.85
CA GLY A 44 10.24 -10.89 -3.71
C GLY A 44 9.97 -10.14 -2.38
N ALA A 45 9.68 -8.84 -2.43
CA ALA A 45 9.35 -8.08 -1.24
C ALA A 45 8.03 -8.58 -0.62
N THR A 46 7.94 -8.55 0.71
CA THR A 46 6.67 -8.83 1.40
C THR A 46 5.75 -7.63 1.24
N THR A 47 4.78 -7.72 0.33
CA THR A 47 3.89 -6.59 0.04
C THR A 47 2.43 -7.00 -0.17
N ARG A 48 1.52 -6.07 0.10
CA ARG A 48 0.08 -6.18 -0.17
C ARG A 48 -0.41 -4.87 -0.77
N LEU A 49 -1.23 -4.96 -1.82
CA LEU A 49 -1.97 -3.85 -2.39
C LEU A 49 -3.46 -4.05 -2.12
N VAL A 50 -4.11 -3.02 -1.56
CA VAL A 50 -5.55 -2.96 -1.34
C VAL A 50 -6.11 -1.81 -2.18
N MET A 51 -6.97 -2.15 -3.14
CA MET A 51 -7.70 -1.18 -3.94
C MET A 51 -9.10 -1.01 -3.36
N LEU A 52 -9.45 0.21 -2.96
CA LEU A 52 -10.77 0.56 -2.43
C LEU A 52 -11.67 0.97 -3.60
N PRO A 53 -12.66 0.15 -4.00
CA PRO A 53 -13.55 0.49 -5.10
C PRO A 53 -14.38 1.74 -4.75
N HIS A 54 -14.70 2.56 -5.77
CA HIS A 54 -15.51 3.77 -5.63
C HIS A 54 -14.92 4.88 -4.73
N GLU A 55 -13.66 4.72 -4.29
CA GLU A 55 -12.94 5.76 -3.56
C GLU A 55 -11.95 6.47 -4.46
N SER A 56 -11.86 7.79 -4.30
CA SER A 56 -10.88 8.63 -4.99
C SER A 56 -9.64 8.85 -4.10
N HIS A 57 -8.98 10.01 -4.22
CA HIS A 57 -7.79 10.35 -3.43
C HIS A 57 -8.05 10.31 -1.90
N GLY A 58 -9.24 10.74 -1.47
CA GLY A 58 -9.67 10.67 -0.08
C GLY A 58 -10.81 9.66 0.08
N TYR A 59 -10.74 8.86 1.15
CA TYR A 59 -11.75 7.83 1.43
C TYR A 59 -12.94 8.43 2.19
N ARG A 60 -14.16 8.18 1.72
CA ARG A 60 -15.38 8.76 2.31
C ARG A 60 -16.39 7.73 2.81
N ALA A 61 -16.56 6.61 2.10
CA ALA A 61 -17.54 5.61 2.53
C ALA A 61 -17.08 5.00 3.86
N ARG A 62 -18.03 4.83 4.78
CA ARG A 62 -17.76 4.30 6.11
C ARG A 62 -17.14 2.90 6.01
N GLU A 63 -17.65 2.10 5.09
CA GLU A 63 -17.18 0.76 4.76
C GLU A 63 -15.72 0.77 4.33
N SER A 64 -15.34 1.66 3.41
CA SER A 64 -13.96 1.81 2.92
C SER A 64 -13.01 2.23 4.03
N ILE A 65 -13.42 3.19 4.86
CA ILE A 65 -12.61 3.66 6.00
C ILE A 65 -12.41 2.54 7.02
N LEU A 66 -13.48 1.81 7.38
CA LEU A 66 -13.39 0.68 8.31
C LEU A 66 -12.54 -0.46 7.73
N HIS A 67 -12.66 -0.75 6.43
CA HIS A 67 -11.83 -1.74 5.76
C HIS A 67 -10.34 -1.34 5.77
N MET A 68 -10.02 -0.09 5.45
CA MET A 68 -8.67 0.46 5.53
C MET A 68 -8.09 0.32 6.95
N HIS A 69 -8.87 0.64 7.99
CA HIS A 69 -8.42 0.48 9.37
C HIS A 69 -8.20 -0.98 9.74
N TRP A 70 -9.07 -1.89 9.29
CA TRP A 70 -8.92 -3.31 9.50
C TRP A 70 -7.64 -3.85 8.86
N GLU A 71 -7.39 -3.53 7.58
CA GLU A 71 -6.16 -3.88 6.85
C GLU A 71 -4.91 -3.41 7.59
N ARG A 72 -4.91 -2.15 8.04
CA ARG A 72 -3.81 -1.55 8.81
C ARG A 72 -3.57 -2.29 10.13
N LEU A 73 -4.63 -2.57 10.89
CA LEU A 73 -4.52 -3.24 12.17
C LEU A 73 -3.99 -4.67 12.02
N GLN A 74 -4.48 -5.41 11.02
CA GLN A 74 -3.97 -6.75 10.72
C GLN A 74 -2.49 -6.71 10.31
N TRP A 75 -2.11 -5.72 9.49
CA TRP A 75 -0.72 -5.55 9.08
C TRP A 75 0.20 -5.30 10.28
N PHE A 76 -0.18 -4.39 11.17
CA PHE A 76 0.56 -4.11 12.39
C PHE A 76 0.63 -5.33 13.32
N ASN A 77 -0.47 -6.03 13.54
CA ASN A 77 -0.47 -7.25 14.35
C ASN A 77 0.47 -8.31 13.79
N ARG A 78 0.60 -8.42 12.46
CA ARG A 78 1.43 -9.43 11.80
C ARG A 78 2.92 -9.08 11.74
N PHE A 79 3.25 -7.81 11.48
CA PHE A 79 4.63 -7.43 11.13
C PHE A 79 5.28 -6.44 12.11
N VAL A 80 4.53 -5.87 13.05
CA VAL A 80 5.03 -4.84 13.98
C VAL A 80 4.86 -5.26 15.44
N LYS A 81 3.68 -5.77 15.81
CA LYS A 81 3.38 -6.20 17.18
C LYS A 81 4.36 -7.30 17.60
N ASN A 82 4.90 -7.18 18.82
CA ASN A 82 5.87 -8.11 19.41
C ASN A 82 7.19 -8.25 18.64
N ARG A 83 7.52 -7.29 17.77
CA ARG A 83 8.87 -7.21 17.20
C ARG A 83 9.82 -6.78 18.31
N THR A 84 10.58 -7.74 18.85
CA THR A 84 11.76 -7.43 19.68
C THR A 84 12.67 -6.55 18.85
N GLN A 85 13.07 -5.39 19.37
CA GLN A 85 14.04 -4.54 18.68
C GLN A 85 15.31 -5.37 18.38
N PRO A 86 15.92 -5.20 17.21
CA PRO A 86 17.23 -5.79 16.94
C PRO A 86 18.29 -5.27 17.92
#